data_AF-A0A662TS36-F1
#
_entry.id   AF-A0A662TS36-F1
#
_cell.length_a   1.000
_cell.length_b   1.000
_cell.length_c   1.000
_cell.angle_alpha   90.00
_cell.angle_beta   90.00
_cell.angle_gamma   90.00
#
_symmetry.space_group_name_H-M   'P 1'
#
loop_
_entity.id
_entity.type
_entity.pdbx_description
1 polymer ?
#
loop_
_entity_poly.entity_id
_entity_poly.type
_entity_poly.pdbx_seq_one_letter_code
_entity_poly.pdbx_strand_id
1 'polypeptide(L)'
;MIQVFVTNVYSRLSDYTEELEKHLTVPYPKYWFSQKYKMGLWDGMYHFLKIPSLKFPTGLLFLVEEFSQQAGLRLEVVDQRHCPISDLGKALSRVSPRMLSGIVLRDYQVEAVRAAVSQGRGILELPTGSGKTEIAIAITKALGLRTLFLVHTRDLLYQTAERFRKRLDSGTRIGIIGDQEFEVEEITVATVQSLSSRMKSDLSTTRKLLSWFEVMFQDETHHSSAPTFFKIGMFMHNAYFRMGLSGTALRRDVLSNMKVMALTGDIIYRLQTTELIERGTLSDIEIRMIENSEIVSGTTWQQIYERGVVQC
;
A
#
# COMPACT_ATOMS: atom_id res chain seq x y z
N MET A 1 -2.63 -27.92 -16.34
CA MET A 1 -1.65 -27.49 -15.32
C MET A 1 -1.16 -26.13 -15.75
N ILE A 2 -1.28 -25.12 -14.90
CA ILE A 2 -0.85 -23.75 -15.20
C ILE A 2 0.37 -23.45 -14.32
N GLN A 3 1.44 -22.93 -14.91
CA GLN A 3 2.59 -22.44 -14.16
C GLN A 3 2.53 -20.91 -14.05
N VAL A 4 2.96 -20.38 -12.91
CA VAL A 4 3.08 -18.94 -12.68
C VAL A 4 4.52 -18.60 -12.34
N PHE A 5 5.16 -17.80 -13.19
CA PHE A 5 6.52 -17.32 -12.98
C PHE A 5 6.47 -15.99 -12.25
N VAL A 6 6.97 -15.96 -11.01
CA VAL A 6 6.82 -14.81 -10.11
C VAL A 6 8.06 -13.93 -10.16
N THR A 7 7.87 -12.62 -10.36
CA THR A 7 8.89 -11.58 -10.13
C THR A 7 8.38 -10.54 -9.14
N ASN A 8 9.21 -9.58 -8.72
CA ASN A 8 8.81 -8.56 -7.73
C ASN A 8 7.63 -7.69 -8.17
N VAL A 9 7.50 -7.41 -9.47
CA VAL A 9 6.47 -6.49 -9.99
C VAL A 9 5.37 -7.22 -10.74
N TYR A 10 5.76 -8.08 -11.69
CA TYR A 10 4.81 -8.80 -12.55
C TYR A 10 5.04 -10.30 -12.45
N SER A 11 3.95 -11.04 -12.34
CA SER A 11 3.95 -12.48 -12.53
C SER A 11 3.48 -12.80 -13.94
N ARG A 12 3.93 -13.92 -14.49
CA ARG A 12 3.58 -14.36 -15.85
C ARG A 12 2.98 -15.75 -15.81
N LEU A 13 1.83 -15.94 -16.46
CA LEU A 13 1.23 -17.26 -16.64
C LEU A 13 1.94 -18.02 -17.78
N SER A 14 1.99 -19.35 -17.68
CA SER A 14 2.40 -20.21 -18.79
C SER A 14 1.32 -20.36 -19.85
N ASP A 15 0.06 -20.21 -19.46
CA ASP A 15 -1.10 -20.46 -20.31
C ASP A 15 -2.24 -19.50 -19.98
N TYR A 16 -3.17 -19.34 -20.92
CA TYR A 16 -4.29 -18.41 -20.87
C TYR A 16 -5.61 -19.14 -20.66
N THR A 17 -6.49 -18.57 -19.83
CA THR A 17 -7.90 -18.96 -19.75
C THR A 17 -8.76 -17.68 -19.67
N GLU A 18 -9.91 -17.69 -20.35
CA GLU A 18 -10.81 -16.54 -20.40
C GLU A 18 -11.42 -16.26 -19.01
N GLU A 19 -11.67 -17.31 -18.23
CA GLU A 19 -12.20 -17.23 -16.87
C GLU A 19 -11.22 -16.55 -15.91
N LEU A 20 -9.91 -16.83 -16.03
CA LEU A 20 -8.89 -16.18 -15.22
C LEU A 20 -8.69 -14.71 -15.62
N GLU A 21 -8.77 -14.39 -16.92
CA GLU A 21 -8.78 -13.00 -17.36
C GLU A 21 -9.95 -12.24 -16.72
N LYS A 22 -11.16 -12.80 -16.81
CA LYS A 22 -12.36 -12.22 -16.18
C LYS A 22 -12.19 -12.06 -14.66
N HIS A 23 -11.57 -13.04 -14.00
CA HIS A 23 -11.30 -12.98 -12.55
C HIS A 23 -10.33 -11.85 -12.16
N LEU A 24 -9.42 -11.46 -13.06
CA LEU A 24 -8.47 -10.35 -12.88
C LEU A 24 -8.91 -9.06 -13.58
N THR A 25 -10.21 -8.91 -13.87
CA THR A 25 -10.76 -7.77 -14.60
C THR A 25 -11.91 -7.13 -13.84
N VAL A 26 -11.88 -5.80 -13.74
CA VAL A 26 -12.87 -5.03 -12.97
C VAL A 26 -13.37 -3.81 -13.73
N PRO A 27 -14.61 -3.36 -13.46
CA PRO A 27 -15.17 -2.18 -14.12
C PRO A 27 -14.37 -0.94 -13.75
N TYR A 28 -14.10 -0.09 -14.73
CA TYR A 28 -13.45 1.19 -14.50
C TYR A 28 -14.47 2.19 -13.93
N PRO A 29 -14.19 2.93 -12.84
CA PRO A 29 -15.16 3.85 -12.26
C PRO A 29 -15.69 4.86 -13.27
N LYS A 30 -17.02 5.00 -13.35
CA LYS A 30 -17.68 5.98 -14.23
C LYS A 30 -17.37 5.78 -15.73
N TYR A 31 -17.05 4.55 -16.16
CA TYR A 31 -16.68 4.23 -17.55
C TYR A 31 -17.73 4.68 -18.58
N TRP A 32 -19.02 4.65 -18.23
CA TRP A 32 -20.13 5.04 -19.10
C TRP A 32 -20.12 6.52 -19.51
N PHE A 33 -19.35 7.39 -18.83
CA PHE A 33 -19.14 8.77 -19.27
C PHE A 33 -18.06 8.93 -20.34
N SER A 34 -17.20 7.92 -20.54
CA SER A 34 -16.09 7.96 -21.49
C SER A 34 -16.58 7.95 -22.94
N GLN A 35 -16.09 8.89 -23.75
CA GLN A 35 -16.37 8.92 -25.20
C GLN A 35 -15.90 7.64 -25.89
N LYS A 36 -14.73 7.10 -25.49
CA LYS A 36 -14.22 5.84 -26.05
C LYS A 36 -15.15 4.67 -25.82
N TYR A 37 -15.76 4.60 -24.62
CA TYR A 37 -16.75 3.59 -24.31
C TYR A 37 -18.03 3.78 -25.15
N LYS A 38 -18.54 5.01 -25.21
CA LYS A 38 -19.73 5.35 -26.01
C LYS A 38 -19.55 5.07 -27.51
N MET A 39 -18.33 5.19 -28.01
CA MET A 39 -17.96 4.90 -29.40
C MET A 39 -17.59 3.43 -29.65
N GLY A 40 -17.67 2.54 -28.64
CA GLY A 40 -17.31 1.12 -28.77
C GLY A 40 -15.81 0.84 -28.92
N LEU A 41 -14.94 1.83 -28.69
CA LEU A 41 -13.48 1.70 -28.80
C LEU A 41 -12.81 1.16 -27.52
N TRP A 42 -13.59 1.02 -26.44
CA TRP A 42 -13.14 0.48 -25.16
C TRP A 42 -14.33 -0.16 -24.44
N ASP A 43 -14.09 -1.29 -23.79
CA ASP A 43 -15.10 -2.10 -23.10
C ASP A 43 -15.53 -1.55 -21.73
N GLY A 44 -14.85 -0.51 -21.23
CA GLY A 44 -15.13 0.07 -19.90
C GLY A 44 -14.50 -0.70 -18.74
N MET A 45 -13.68 -1.70 -19.04
CA MET A 45 -13.05 -2.57 -18.05
C MET A 45 -11.57 -2.23 -17.88
N TYR A 46 -11.03 -2.59 -16.72
CA TYR A 46 -9.61 -2.58 -16.43
C TYR A 46 -9.11 -4.01 -16.28
N HIS A 47 -8.34 -4.45 -17.26
CA HIS A 47 -7.72 -5.77 -17.30
C HIS A 47 -6.37 -5.76 -16.60
N PHE A 48 -6.21 -6.47 -15.48
CA PHE A 48 -4.90 -6.59 -14.81
C PHE A 48 -3.99 -7.61 -15.51
N LEU A 49 -4.56 -8.64 -16.15
CA LEU A 49 -3.83 -9.55 -17.03
C LEU A 49 -3.60 -8.89 -18.40
N LYS A 50 -2.35 -8.86 -18.86
CA LYS A 50 -1.95 -8.21 -20.12
C LYS A 50 -1.64 -9.25 -21.20
N ILE A 51 -2.52 -9.33 -22.19
CA ILE A 51 -2.34 -10.10 -23.43
C ILE A 51 -1.50 -9.26 -24.42
N PRO A 52 -0.55 -9.84 -25.18
CA PRO A 52 -0.21 -11.27 -25.25
C PRO A 52 0.83 -11.73 -24.23
N SER A 53 1.36 -10.83 -23.40
CA SER A 53 2.48 -11.17 -22.49
C SER A 53 2.12 -12.15 -21.36
N LEU A 54 0.82 -12.35 -21.12
CA LEU A 54 0.26 -13.09 -19.98
C LEU A 54 0.80 -12.63 -18.62
N LYS A 55 1.11 -11.33 -18.52
CA LYS A 55 1.63 -10.72 -17.29
C LYS A 55 0.52 -10.06 -16.50
N PHE A 56 0.55 -10.21 -15.19
CA PHE A 56 -0.31 -9.50 -14.24
C PHE A 56 0.54 -9.02 -13.05
N PRO A 57 0.11 -7.99 -12.30
CA PRO A 57 0.86 -7.55 -11.13
C PRO A 57 0.98 -8.66 -10.08
N THR A 58 2.19 -8.91 -9.58
CA THR A 58 2.44 -10.02 -8.64
C THR A 58 1.64 -9.91 -7.35
N GLY A 59 1.20 -8.71 -6.95
CA GLY A 59 0.36 -8.55 -5.77
C GLY A 59 -0.99 -9.26 -5.89
N LEU A 60 -1.45 -9.59 -7.10
CA LEU A 60 -2.68 -10.34 -7.34
C LEU A 60 -2.46 -11.86 -7.43
N LEU A 61 -1.26 -12.37 -7.10
CA LEU A 61 -0.98 -13.81 -7.16
C LEU A 61 -1.97 -14.63 -6.33
N PHE A 62 -2.34 -14.14 -5.14
CA PHE A 62 -3.30 -14.82 -4.27
C PHE A 62 -4.68 -15.01 -4.93
N LEU A 63 -5.14 -14.07 -5.77
CA LEU A 63 -6.39 -14.24 -6.53
C LEU A 63 -6.27 -15.33 -7.60
N VAL A 64 -5.10 -15.48 -8.20
CA VAL A 64 -4.84 -16.58 -9.16
C VAL A 64 -4.81 -17.94 -8.45
N GLU A 65 -4.23 -17.98 -7.25
CA GLU A 65 -4.23 -19.16 -6.39
C GLU A 65 -5.65 -19.54 -5.96
N GLU A 66 -6.44 -18.57 -5.47
CA GLU A 66 -7.85 -18.75 -5.09
C GLU A 66 -8.69 -19.24 -6.28
N PHE A 67 -8.59 -18.59 -7.44
CA PHE A 67 -9.28 -19.02 -8.65
C PHE A 67 -8.90 -20.46 -9.03
N SER A 68 -7.61 -20.79 -9.00
CA SER A 68 -7.15 -22.13 -9.37
C SER A 68 -7.70 -23.20 -8.42
N GLN A 69 -7.79 -22.91 -7.12
CA GLN A 69 -8.41 -23.79 -6.15
C GLN A 69 -9.91 -23.97 -6.42
N GLN A 70 -10.64 -22.88 -6.67
CA GLN A 70 -12.08 -22.92 -6.96
C GLN A 70 -12.41 -23.67 -8.26
N ALA A 71 -11.57 -23.52 -9.28
CA ALA A 71 -11.72 -24.16 -10.58
C ALA A 71 -11.16 -25.61 -10.63
N GLY A 72 -10.55 -26.10 -9.55
CA GLY A 72 -9.92 -27.43 -9.51
C GLY A 72 -8.70 -27.55 -10.44
N LEU A 73 -8.02 -26.44 -10.73
CA LEU A 73 -6.86 -26.38 -11.60
C LEU A 73 -5.56 -26.60 -10.80
N ARG A 74 -4.68 -27.46 -11.31
CA ARG A 74 -3.34 -27.61 -10.75
C ARG A 74 -2.47 -26.40 -11.13
N LEU A 75 -2.16 -25.58 -10.14
CA LEU A 75 -1.26 -24.42 -10.23
C LEU A 75 0.13 -24.77 -9.69
N GLU A 76 1.18 -24.39 -10.42
CA GLU A 76 2.57 -24.47 -9.96
C GLU A 76 3.17 -23.06 -9.91
N VAL A 77 3.62 -22.62 -8.73
CA VAL A 77 4.25 -21.31 -8.55
C VAL A 77 5.77 -21.47 -8.64
N VAL A 78 6.37 -20.88 -9.66
CA VAL A 78 7.82 -20.83 -9.86
C VAL A 78 8.31 -19.45 -9.43
N ASP A 79 8.82 -19.35 -8.19
CA ASP A 79 9.33 -18.09 -7.66
C ASP A 79 10.72 -17.76 -8.21
N GLN A 80 10.80 -16.73 -9.07
CA GLN A 80 12.05 -16.26 -9.66
C GLN A 80 12.58 -15.01 -8.96
N ARG A 81 11.96 -14.60 -7.84
CA ARG A 81 12.41 -13.45 -7.08
C ARG A 81 13.71 -13.79 -6.35
N HIS A 82 14.61 -12.82 -6.30
CA HIS A 82 15.76 -12.87 -5.41
C HIS A 82 15.41 -12.11 -4.13
N CYS A 83 15.33 -12.83 -3.00
CA CYS A 83 15.19 -12.19 -1.70
C CYS A 83 16.50 -11.48 -1.35
N PRO A 84 16.51 -10.16 -1.10
CA PRO A 84 17.73 -9.43 -0.73
C PRO A 84 18.24 -9.79 0.67
N ILE A 85 17.49 -10.57 1.45
CA ILE A 85 17.88 -11.10 2.75
C ILE A 85 18.21 -12.57 2.60
N SER A 86 19.48 -12.93 2.86
CA SER A 86 19.97 -14.31 2.78
C SER A 86 19.43 -15.22 3.89
N ASP A 87 19.15 -14.65 5.06
CA ASP A 87 18.58 -15.37 6.21
C ASP A 87 17.41 -14.59 6.81
N LEU A 88 16.20 -14.96 6.39
CA LEU A 88 14.97 -14.35 6.89
C LEU A 88 14.72 -14.69 8.38
N GLY A 89 15.22 -15.83 8.85
CA GLY A 89 15.16 -16.22 10.26
C GLY A 89 15.92 -15.24 11.15
N LYS A 90 17.10 -14.78 10.69
CA LYS A 90 17.87 -13.73 11.36
C LYS A 90 17.16 -12.37 11.34
N ALA A 91 16.48 -12.02 10.25
CA ALA A 91 15.66 -10.79 10.23
C ALA A 91 14.50 -10.87 11.24
N LEU A 92 13.82 -12.01 11.31
CA LEU A 92 12.75 -12.27 12.28
C LEU A 92 13.25 -12.29 13.74
N SER A 93 14.47 -12.79 13.98
CA SER A 93 15.06 -12.82 15.33
C SER A 93 15.44 -11.43 15.84
N ARG A 94 15.64 -10.44 14.96
CA ARG A 94 15.86 -9.03 15.33
C ARG A 94 14.59 -8.34 15.82
N VAL A 95 13.41 -8.87 15.46
CA VAL A 95 12.14 -8.27 15.85
C VAL A 95 11.92 -8.45 17.35
N SER A 96 11.98 -7.34 18.08
CA SER A 96 11.84 -7.32 19.54
C SER A 96 11.08 -6.09 20.02
N PRO A 97 10.42 -6.13 21.20
CA PRO A 97 9.67 -4.99 21.71
C PRO A 97 10.50 -3.71 21.87
N ARG A 98 11.81 -3.81 22.18
CA ARG A 98 12.70 -2.67 22.42
C ARG A 98 13.60 -2.32 21.23
N MET A 99 13.23 -2.73 20.02
CA MET A 99 14.07 -2.50 18.83
C MET A 99 14.16 -1.02 18.40
N LEU A 100 13.18 -0.19 18.80
CA LEU A 100 13.12 1.23 18.46
C LEU A 100 13.56 2.12 19.62
N SER A 101 14.22 3.23 19.30
CA SER A 101 14.67 4.18 20.32
C SER A 101 13.50 4.91 20.97
N GLY A 102 13.54 4.99 22.31
CA GLY A 102 12.60 5.77 23.11
C GLY A 102 11.16 5.24 23.19
N ILE A 103 10.88 4.02 22.72
CA ILE A 103 9.59 3.34 22.88
C ILE A 103 9.75 1.83 23.04
N VAL A 104 8.70 1.20 23.57
CA VAL A 104 8.51 -0.25 23.53
C VAL A 104 7.32 -0.51 22.60
N LEU A 105 7.52 -1.34 21.58
CA LEU A 105 6.45 -1.79 20.70
C LEU A 105 5.45 -2.63 21.49
N ARG A 106 4.16 -2.43 21.22
CA ARG A 106 3.08 -3.26 21.75
C ARG A 106 3.06 -4.62 21.06
N ASP A 107 2.46 -5.62 21.70
CA ASP A 107 2.44 -7.00 21.20
C ASP A 107 1.90 -7.10 19.77
N TYR A 108 0.76 -6.45 19.50
CA TYR A 108 0.17 -6.40 18.15
C TYR A 108 1.09 -5.72 17.12
N GLN A 109 1.93 -4.77 17.54
CA GLN A 109 2.89 -4.11 16.65
C GLN A 109 4.03 -5.09 16.32
N VAL A 110 4.50 -5.87 17.30
CA VAL A 110 5.49 -6.94 17.09
C VAL A 110 4.93 -8.02 16.17
N GLU A 111 3.69 -8.43 16.37
CA GLU A 111 2.99 -9.39 15.50
C GLU A 111 2.88 -8.87 14.05
N ALA A 112 2.45 -7.62 13.87
CA ALA A 112 2.38 -6.98 12.55
C ALA A 112 3.75 -6.92 11.85
N VAL A 113 4.82 -6.61 12.58
CA VAL A 113 6.20 -6.60 12.04
C VAL A 113 6.62 -8.00 11.62
N ARG A 114 6.35 -9.03 12.44
CA ARG A 114 6.68 -10.43 12.10
C ARG A 114 5.90 -10.91 10.87
N ALA A 115 4.62 -10.58 10.76
CA ALA A 115 3.79 -10.88 9.59
C ALA A 115 4.38 -10.22 8.33
N ALA A 116 4.72 -8.93 8.38
CA ALA A 116 5.31 -8.22 7.25
C ALA A 116 6.67 -8.79 6.81
N VAL A 117 7.57 -9.08 7.76
CA VAL A 117 8.90 -9.64 7.44
C VAL A 117 8.78 -11.04 6.87
N SER A 118 7.90 -11.90 7.40
CA SER A 118 7.74 -13.28 6.94
C SER A 118 7.08 -13.37 5.56
N GLN A 119 6.01 -12.63 5.34
CA GLN A 119 5.26 -12.67 4.07
C GLN A 119 5.97 -11.90 2.95
N GLY A 120 6.78 -10.90 3.31
CA GLY A 120 7.48 -10.04 2.37
C GLY A 120 6.57 -9.04 1.65
N ARG A 121 5.28 -9.32 1.50
CA ARG A 121 4.35 -8.35 0.94
C ARG A 121 2.95 -8.51 1.52
N GLY A 122 2.25 -7.40 1.67
CA GLY A 122 0.83 -7.42 2.00
C GLY A 122 0.33 -6.09 2.53
N ILE A 123 -0.93 -6.09 2.93
CA ILE A 123 -1.58 -4.95 3.58
C ILE A 123 -1.62 -5.20 5.09
N LEU A 124 -1.18 -4.21 5.86
CA LEU A 124 -1.36 -4.11 7.30
C LEU A 124 -2.56 -3.20 7.57
N GLU A 125 -3.71 -3.81 7.84
CA GLU A 125 -4.94 -3.09 8.19
C GLU A 125 -4.94 -2.76 9.69
N LEU A 126 -4.66 -1.50 10.00
CA LEU A 126 -4.34 -1.02 11.34
C LEU A 126 -5.06 0.31 11.59
N PRO A 127 -5.94 0.45 12.59
CA PRO A 127 -6.70 1.69 12.82
C PRO A 127 -5.79 2.89 13.09
N THR A 128 -6.30 4.11 12.92
CA THR A 128 -5.59 5.33 13.35
C THR A 128 -5.26 5.25 14.85
N GLY A 129 -4.07 5.72 15.25
CA GLY A 129 -3.60 5.61 16.64
C GLY A 129 -2.90 4.28 17.00
N SER A 130 -2.99 3.25 16.15
CA SER A 130 -2.26 1.97 16.32
C SER A 130 -0.73 2.07 16.18
N GLY A 131 -0.21 3.21 15.70
CA GLY A 131 1.22 3.40 15.48
C GLY A 131 1.77 2.75 14.20
N LYS A 132 1.01 2.80 13.09
CA LYS A 132 1.45 2.33 11.75
C LYS A 132 2.87 2.76 11.38
N THR A 133 3.20 4.03 11.63
CA THR A 133 4.54 4.57 11.32
C THR A 133 5.62 3.87 12.14
N GLU A 134 5.37 3.58 13.41
CA GLU A 134 6.32 2.86 14.28
C GLU A 134 6.50 1.41 13.80
N ILE A 135 5.42 0.74 13.35
CA ILE A 135 5.48 -0.58 12.72
C ILE A 135 6.34 -0.55 11.46
N ALA A 136 6.14 0.44 10.59
CA ALA A 136 6.94 0.56 9.36
C ALA A 136 8.42 0.83 9.62
N ILE A 137 8.73 1.65 10.63
CA ILE A 137 10.12 1.87 11.08
C ILE A 137 10.71 0.58 11.62
N ALA A 138 9.96 -0.18 12.42
CA ALA A 138 10.39 -1.47 12.95
C ALA A 138 10.67 -2.50 11.83
N ILE A 139 9.80 -2.59 10.82
CA ILE A 139 10.04 -3.41 9.63
C ILE A 139 11.31 -2.96 8.92
N THR A 140 11.46 -1.65 8.67
CA THR A 140 12.64 -1.08 8.03
C THR A 140 13.93 -1.46 8.76
N LYS A 141 13.92 -1.33 10.10
CA LYS A 141 15.07 -1.69 10.95
C LYS A 141 15.34 -3.20 10.98
N ALA A 142 14.32 -4.05 11.00
CA ALA A 142 14.49 -5.50 10.99
C ALA A 142 15.14 -5.98 9.68
N LEU A 143 14.68 -5.42 8.56
CA LEU A 143 15.17 -5.76 7.22
C LEU A 143 16.57 -5.18 6.97
N GLY A 144 16.82 -3.93 7.36
CA GLY A 144 18.09 -3.24 7.10
C GLY A 144 18.35 -3.02 5.60
N LEU A 145 17.30 -2.69 4.86
CA LEU A 145 17.31 -2.57 3.40
C LEU A 145 16.92 -1.16 2.96
N ARG A 146 17.27 -0.83 1.71
CA ARG A 146 16.91 0.46 1.11
C ARG A 146 15.39 0.59 1.03
N THR A 147 14.85 1.58 1.72
CA THR A 147 13.42 1.76 1.95
C THR A 147 12.92 3.07 1.38
N LEU A 148 11.87 2.98 0.57
CA LEU A 148 11.09 4.13 0.13
C LEU A 148 9.74 4.15 0.83
N PHE A 149 9.48 5.20 1.61
CA PHE A 149 8.21 5.42 2.28
C PHE A 149 7.39 6.48 1.53
N LEU A 150 6.28 6.08 0.92
CA LEU A 150 5.46 6.95 0.09
C LEU A 150 4.31 7.56 0.90
N VAL A 151 4.21 8.89 0.89
CA VAL A 151 3.15 9.69 1.53
C VAL A 151 2.41 10.56 0.52
N HIS A 152 1.25 11.10 0.91
CA HIS A 152 0.38 11.88 0.02
C HIS A 152 0.37 13.39 0.31
N THR A 153 0.86 13.84 1.47
CA THR A 153 0.96 15.28 1.82
C THR A 153 2.36 15.67 2.25
N ARG A 154 2.62 16.97 2.20
CA ARG A 154 3.83 17.59 2.73
C ARG A 154 3.95 17.41 4.25
N ASP A 155 2.87 17.54 4.99
CA ASP A 155 2.93 17.43 6.45
C ASP A 155 3.32 16.01 6.87
N LEU A 156 2.76 14.99 6.20
CA LEU A 156 3.15 13.60 6.43
C LEU A 156 4.59 13.31 6.04
N LEU A 157 5.12 13.98 5.01
CA LEU A 157 6.52 13.85 4.59
C LEU A 157 7.47 14.17 5.74
N TYR A 158 7.35 15.36 6.31
CA TYR A 158 8.23 15.81 7.38
C TYR A 158 7.96 15.09 8.70
N GLN A 159 6.70 14.84 9.05
CA GLN A 159 6.34 14.09 10.26
C GLN A 159 6.90 12.67 10.21
N THR A 160 6.79 11.99 9.08
CA THR A 160 7.31 10.63 8.91
C THR A 160 8.83 10.64 8.96
N ALA A 161 9.50 11.54 8.23
CA ALA A 161 10.96 11.63 8.25
C ALA A 161 11.49 11.86 9.68
N GLU A 162 10.85 12.75 10.45
CA GLU A 162 11.20 13.00 11.84
C GLU A 162 10.96 11.79 12.75
N ARG A 163 9.89 11.04 12.52
CA ARG A 163 9.65 9.77 13.23
C ARG A 163 10.76 8.76 12.95
N PHE A 164 11.17 8.59 11.70
CA PHE A 164 12.31 7.73 11.38
C PHE A 164 13.59 8.17 12.10
N ARG A 165 13.92 9.47 12.08
CA ARG A 165 15.10 10.01 12.79
C ARG A 165 15.08 9.75 14.29
N LYS A 166 13.92 9.89 14.94
CA LYS A 166 13.77 9.68 16.39
C LYS A 166 13.91 8.23 16.83
N ARG A 167 13.59 7.28 15.95
CA ARG A 167 13.39 5.87 16.30
C ARG A 167 14.53 4.96 15.87
N LEU A 168 15.23 5.33 14.81
CA LEU A 168 16.40 4.63 14.33
C LEU A 168 17.66 5.05 15.10
N ASP A 169 18.77 4.39 14.79
CA ASP A 169 20.03 4.59 15.50
C ASP A 169 20.59 5.99 15.22
N SER A 170 21.29 6.57 16.20
CA SER A 170 21.83 7.92 16.08
C SER A 170 22.76 8.03 14.87
N GLY A 171 22.56 9.08 14.06
CA GLY A 171 23.31 9.30 12.82
C GLY A 171 22.67 8.69 11.55
N THR A 172 21.57 7.95 11.66
CA THR A 172 20.82 7.49 10.47
C THR A 172 20.29 8.69 9.69
N ARG A 173 20.75 8.85 8.45
CA ARG A 173 20.25 9.91 7.55
C ARG A 173 18.96 9.47 6.89
N ILE A 174 17.98 10.39 6.83
CA ILE A 174 16.68 10.17 6.22
C ILE A 174 16.53 11.14 5.06
N GLY A 175 16.48 10.61 3.85
CA GLY A 175 16.28 11.36 2.63
C GLY A 175 14.84 11.85 2.49
N ILE A 176 14.66 12.97 1.80
CA ILE A 176 13.37 13.61 1.56
C ILE A 176 13.23 13.91 0.06
N ILE A 177 12.15 13.43 -0.55
CA ILE A 177 11.76 13.79 -1.92
C ILE A 177 10.37 14.42 -1.91
N GLY A 178 10.32 15.75 -1.97
CA GLY A 178 9.08 16.50 -1.86
C GLY A 178 9.34 17.94 -1.48
N ASP A 179 8.38 18.83 -1.73
CA ASP A 179 8.50 20.24 -1.31
C ASP A 179 9.78 20.94 -1.79
N GLN A 180 10.15 20.70 -3.06
CA GLN A 180 11.40 21.18 -3.71
C GLN A 180 12.69 20.50 -3.24
N GLU A 181 12.63 19.66 -2.21
CA GLU A 181 13.76 18.84 -1.76
C GLU A 181 13.94 17.56 -2.60
N PHE A 182 15.21 17.21 -2.83
CA PHE A 182 15.60 15.99 -3.52
C PHE A 182 16.86 15.38 -2.89
N GLU A 183 16.68 14.85 -1.69
CA GLU A 183 17.73 14.13 -0.96
C GLU A 183 17.41 12.63 -0.95
N VAL A 184 18.35 11.82 -1.42
CA VAL A 184 18.19 10.36 -1.50
C VAL A 184 19.17 9.71 -0.53
N GLU A 185 18.63 8.96 0.42
CA GLU A 185 19.37 8.12 1.36
C GLU A 185 18.82 6.69 1.31
N GLU A 186 19.47 5.74 1.99
CA GLU A 186 18.97 4.36 2.07
C GLU A 186 17.53 4.29 2.57
N ILE A 187 17.17 5.17 3.51
CA ILE A 187 15.79 5.37 3.94
C ILE A 187 15.35 6.73 3.45
N THR A 188 14.38 6.75 2.54
CA THR A 188 13.86 7.98 1.94
C THR A 188 12.35 8.04 2.10
N VAL A 189 11.84 9.19 2.55
CA VAL A 189 10.40 9.50 2.55
C VAL A 189 10.11 10.38 1.35
N ALA A 190 9.08 10.04 0.57
CA ALA A 190 8.77 10.75 -0.66
C ALA A 190 7.27 11.01 -0.83
N THR A 191 6.92 12.19 -1.34
CA THR A 191 5.56 12.46 -1.78
C THR A 191 5.30 11.84 -3.15
N VAL A 192 4.13 11.25 -3.31
CA VAL A 192 3.67 10.66 -4.57
C VAL A 192 3.61 11.70 -5.69
N GLN A 193 3.19 12.93 -5.38
CA GLN A 193 3.09 14.03 -6.34
C GLN A 193 4.45 14.41 -6.91
N SER A 194 5.48 14.57 -6.07
CA SER A 194 6.82 14.94 -6.54
C SER A 194 7.46 13.85 -7.39
N LEU A 195 7.35 12.58 -6.99
CA LEU A 195 7.83 11.47 -7.80
C LEU A 195 7.08 11.38 -9.15
N SER A 196 5.76 11.57 -9.14
CA SER A 196 4.96 11.58 -10.37
C SER A 196 5.33 12.74 -11.30
N SER A 197 5.59 13.93 -10.75
CA SER A 197 6.08 15.07 -11.53
C SER A 197 7.42 14.75 -12.18
N ARG A 198 8.35 14.19 -11.41
CA ARG A 198 9.68 13.78 -11.90
C ARG A 198 9.62 12.69 -12.96
N MET A 199 8.70 11.74 -12.84
CA MET A 199 8.50 10.73 -13.89
C MET A 199 7.99 11.31 -15.21
N LYS A 200 7.37 12.50 -15.21
CA LYS A 200 6.97 13.20 -16.43
C LYS A 200 8.14 13.96 -17.05
N SER A 201 9.02 14.56 -16.23
CA SER A 201 10.16 15.34 -16.72
C SER A 201 11.38 14.48 -17.06
N ASP A 202 11.69 13.47 -16.24
CA ASP A 202 12.83 12.57 -16.40
C ASP A 202 12.46 11.14 -15.96
N LEU A 203 11.83 10.40 -16.87
CA LEU A 203 11.40 9.03 -16.61
C LEU A 203 12.58 8.06 -16.42
N SER A 204 13.67 8.23 -17.17
CA SER A 204 14.79 7.28 -17.18
C SER A 204 15.52 7.28 -15.83
N THR A 205 15.92 8.46 -15.35
CA THR A 205 16.59 8.58 -14.05
C THR A 205 15.65 8.24 -12.91
N THR A 206 14.38 8.64 -13.01
CA THR A 206 13.39 8.31 -11.97
C THR A 206 13.15 6.81 -11.86
N ARG A 207 13.09 6.09 -12.98
CA ARG A 207 12.98 4.63 -12.96
C ARG A 207 14.19 3.96 -12.32
N LYS A 208 15.41 4.43 -12.62
CA LYS A 208 16.65 3.91 -12.00
C LYS A 208 16.64 4.12 -10.50
N LEU A 209 16.25 5.32 -10.04
CA LEU A 209 16.08 5.62 -8.62
C LEU A 209 15.04 4.71 -7.96
N LEU A 210 13.84 4.59 -8.53
CA LEU A 210 12.79 3.76 -7.94
C LEU A 210 13.19 2.28 -7.87
N SER A 211 13.97 1.81 -8.84
CA SER A 211 14.52 0.44 -8.83
C SER A 211 15.66 0.25 -7.83
N TRP A 212 16.22 1.31 -7.23
CA TRP A 212 17.28 1.18 -6.24
C TRP A 212 16.76 0.70 -4.88
N PHE A 213 15.49 0.98 -4.56
CA PHE A 213 14.86 0.58 -3.31
C PHE A 213 14.37 -0.87 -3.33
N GLU A 214 14.47 -1.51 -2.17
CA GLU A 214 14.16 -2.93 -1.92
C GLU A 214 12.92 -3.11 -1.04
N VAL A 215 12.53 -2.05 -0.32
CA VAL A 215 11.33 -1.98 0.50
C VAL A 215 10.47 -0.81 0.04
N MET A 216 9.19 -1.05 -0.16
CA MET A 216 8.19 -0.03 -0.45
C MET A 216 7.14 -0.01 0.65
N PHE A 217 6.93 1.16 1.25
CA PHE A 217 5.73 1.44 2.04
C PHE A 217 4.81 2.38 1.27
N GLN A 218 3.53 2.05 1.28
CA GLN A 218 2.46 2.93 0.84
C GLN A 218 1.60 3.27 2.06
N ASP A 219 1.69 4.53 2.52
CA ASP A 219 0.82 4.99 3.61
C ASP A 219 -0.51 5.50 3.07
N GLU A 220 -1.56 5.24 3.84
CA GLU A 220 -2.95 5.58 3.53
C GLU A 220 -3.32 5.17 2.09
N THR A 221 -3.17 3.87 1.82
CA THR A 221 -3.36 3.24 0.48
C THR A 221 -4.71 3.56 -0.18
N HIS A 222 -5.68 4.03 0.58
CA HIS A 222 -7.04 4.34 0.15
C HIS A 222 -7.27 5.78 -0.36
N HIS A 223 -6.27 6.68 -0.38
CA HIS A 223 -6.46 8.04 -0.91
C HIS A 223 -6.67 8.12 -2.44
N SER A 224 -7.07 9.31 -2.93
CA SER A 224 -7.32 9.62 -4.36
C SER A 224 -6.12 9.40 -5.29
N SER A 225 -4.93 9.20 -4.71
CA SER A 225 -3.67 8.98 -5.44
C SER A 225 -3.42 7.54 -5.87
N ALA A 226 -4.36 6.61 -5.65
CA ALA A 226 -4.18 5.18 -5.97
C ALA A 226 -3.63 4.91 -7.40
N PRO A 227 -4.05 5.61 -8.48
CA PRO A 227 -3.44 5.43 -9.80
C PRO A 227 -1.96 5.84 -9.86
N THR A 228 -1.58 6.89 -9.14
CA THR A 228 -0.21 7.42 -9.13
C THR A 228 0.71 6.53 -8.29
N PHE A 229 0.24 6.09 -7.12
CA PHE A 229 0.93 5.07 -6.31
C PHE A 229 1.17 3.82 -7.14
N PHE A 230 0.13 3.32 -7.82
CA PHE A 230 0.24 2.17 -8.72
C PHE A 230 1.36 2.39 -9.74
N LYS A 231 1.33 3.51 -10.47
CA LYS A 231 2.35 3.81 -11.47
C LYS A 231 3.78 3.81 -10.89
N ILE A 232 3.99 4.45 -9.73
CA ILE A 232 5.31 4.50 -9.06
C ILE A 232 5.75 3.10 -8.63
N GLY A 233 4.89 2.36 -7.93
CA GLY A 233 5.22 1.03 -7.40
C GLY A 233 5.50 -0.01 -8.50
N MET A 234 4.93 0.16 -9.70
CA MET A 234 5.26 -0.69 -10.86
C MET A 234 6.67 -0.43 -11.43
N PHE A 235 7.34 0.67 -11.08
CA PHE A 235 8.74 0.93 -11.47
C PHE A 235 9.78 0.48 -10.42
N MET A 236 9.35 0.05 -9.23
CA MET A 236 10.24 -0.40 -8.16
C MET A 236 10.65 -1.86 -8.34
N HIS A 237 11.43 -2.17 -9.38
CA HIS A 237 11.71 -3.55 -9.79
C HIS A 237 12.47 -4.40 -8.76
N ASN A 238 13.27 -3.78 -7.89
CA ASN A 238 14.00 -4.50 -6.84
C ASN A 238 13.26 -4.53 -5.50
N ALA A 239 12.09 -3.90 -5.39
CA ALA A 239 11.29 -3.93 -4.18
C ALA A 239 10.63 -5.30 -3.99
N TYR A 240 11.37 -6.20 -3.34
CA TYR A 240 10.89 -7.49 -2.86
C TYR A 240 9.85 -7.27 -1.75
N PHE A 241 10.17 -6.39 -0.81
CA PHE A 241 9.32 -6.09 0.33
C PHE A 241 8.33 -4.98 -0.01
N ARG A 242 7.02 -5.24 0.11
CA ARG A 242 5.98 -4.28 -0.29
C ARG A 242 4.81 -4.24 0.67
N MET A 243 4.66 -3.13 1.39
CA MET A 243 3.68 -3.01 2.47
C MET A 243 2.69 -1.88 2.20
N GLY A 244 1.40 -2.20 2.29
CA GLY A 244 0.34 -1.22 2.35
C GLY A 244 -0.06 -0.96 3.80
N LEU A 245 -0.12 0.31 4.22
CA LEU A 245 -0.58 0.70 5.56
C LEU A 245 -1.92 1.42 5.42
N SER A 246 -2.95 0.95 6.13
CA SER A 246 -4.29 1.57 6.05
C SER A 246 -5.12 1.26 7.29
N GLY A 247 -5.95 2.20 7.74
CA GLY A 247 -6.92 1.95 8.83
C GLY A 247 -8.28 1.47 8.33
N THR A 248 -8.50 1.59 7.04
CA THR A 248 -9.74 1.28 6.33
C THR A 248 -9.36 0.65 5.00
N ALA A 249 -8.62 -0.46 5.06
CA ALA A 249 -8.15 -1.12 3.85
C ALA A 249 -9.36 -1.56 3.01
N LEU A 250 -9.21 -1.46 1.70
CA LEU A 250 -10.17 -1.98 0.72
C LEU A 250 -11.61 -1.43 0.84
N ARG A 251 -11.80 -0.22 1.40
CA ARG A 251 -13.11 0.45 1.51
C ARG A 251 -13.44 1.44 0.37
N ARG A 252 -12.74 1.34 -0.77
CA ARG A 252 -12.93 2.21 -1.95
C ARG A 252 -13.66 1.47 -3.08
N ASP A 253 -13.70 2.09 -4.25
CA ASP A 253 -14.14 1.41 -5.46
C ASP A 253 -13.24 0.20 -5.79
N VAL A 254 -13.84 -0.77 -6.48
CA VAL A 254 -13.21 -2.06 -6.79
C VAL A 254 -11.86 -1.90 -7.48
N LEU A 255 -11.74 -0.97 -8.44
CA LEU A 255 -10.50 -0.76 -9.17
C LEU A 255 -9.39 -0.19 -8.26
N SER A 256 -9.72 0.78 -7.41
CA SER A 256 -8.76 1.34 -6.45
C SER A 256 -8.27 0.26 -5.47
N ASN A 257 -9.18 -0.56 -4.94
CA ASN A 257 -8.83 -1.67 -4.05
C ASN A 257 -7.91 -2.68 -4.76
N MET A 258 -8.26 -3.11 -5.98
CA MET A 258 -7.43 -4.01 -6.75
C MET A 258 -6.06 -3.44 -7.08
N LYS A 259 -5.92 -2.12 -7.30
CA LYS A 259 -4.60 -1.50 -7.52
C LYS A 259 -3.72 -1.55 -6.28
N VAL A 260 -4.29 -1.36 -5.09
CA VAL A 260 -3.55 -1.50 -3.83
C VAL A 260 -3.08 -2.94 -3.66
N MET A 261 -3.98 -3.91 -3.83
CA MET A 261 -3.64 -5.34 -3.76
C MET A 261 -2.61 -5.72 -4.81
N ALA A 262 -2.74 -5.21 -6.04
CA ALA A 262 -1.78 -5.46 -7.12
C ALA A 262 -0.35 -4.99 -6.81
N LEU A 263 -0.20 -3.93 -6.00
CA LEU A 263 1.11 -3.46 -5.55
C LEU A 263 1.65 -4.22 -4.34
N THR A 264 0.77 -4.58 -3.40
CA THR A 264 1.18 -4.98 -2.05
C THR A 264 0.83 -6.42 -1.71
N GLY A 265 -0.25 -6.98 -2.22
CA GLY A 265 -0.76 -8.29 -1.84
C GLY A 265 -2.08 -8.21 -1.09
N ASP A 266 -2.51 -9.33 -0.55
CA ASP A 266 -3.67 -9.42 0.34
C ASP A 266 -3.37 -8.84 1.73
N ILE A 267 -4.38 -8.77 2.59
CA ILE A 267 -4.27 -8.38 3.99
C ILE A 267 -3.58 -9.50 4.77
N ILE A 268 -2.35 -9.22 5.22
CA ILE A 268 -1.52 -10.16 5.98
C ILE A 268 -1.61 -9.95 7.50
N TYR A 269 -2.17 -8.82 7.92
CA TYR A 269 -2.41 -8.51 9.31
C TYR A 269 -3.57 -7.53 9.44
N ARG A 270 -4.49 -7.82 10.36
CA ARG A 270 -5.65 -6.97 10.65
C ARG A 270 -5.78 -6.78 12.15
N LEU A 271 -5.96 -5.53 12.55
CA LEU A 271 -6.30 -5.14 13.92
C LEU A 271 -7.61 -4.37 13.89
N GLN A 272 -8.57 -4.74 14.74
CA GLN A 272 -9.82 -3.98 14.85
C GLN A 272 -9.71 -2.86 15.89
N THR A 273 -10.47 -1.78 15.70
CA THR A 273 -10.53 -0.67 16.67
C THR A 273 -11.05 -1.14 18.03
N THR A 274 -12.01 -2.07 18.03
CA THR A 274 -12.55 -2.73 19.24
C THR A 274 -11.44 -3.38 20.07
N GLU A 275 -10.57 -4.14 19.43
CA GLU A 275 -9.41 -4.76 20.10
C GLU A 275 -8.46 -3.73 20.72
N LEU A 276 -8.30 -2.55 20.09
CA LEU A 276 -7.47 -1.48 20.65
C LEU A 276 -8.10 -0.80 21.86
N ILE A 277 -9.43 -0.66 21.89
CA ILE A 277 -10.18 -0.13 23.03
C ILE A 277 -10.12 -1.12 24.20
N GLU A 278 -10.40 -2.40 23.94
CA GLU A 278 -10.32 -3.48 24.93
C GLU A 278 -8.93 -3.59 25.57
N ARG A 279 -7.88 -3.37 24.78
CA ARG A 279 -6.48 -3.35 25.25
C ARG A 279 -6.07 -2.03 25.90
N GLY A 280 -6.99 -1.07 26.09
CA GLY A 280 -6.72 0.24 26.70
C GLY A 280 -5.76 1.13 25.91
N THR A 281 -5.57 0.84 24.62
CA THR A 281 -4.65 1.59 23.74
C THR A 281 -5.33 2.77 23.06
N LEU A 282 -6.64 2.66 22.80
CA LEU A 282 -7.48 3.76 22.35
C LEU A 282 -8.49 4.09 23.44
N SER A 283 -8.83 5.37 23.56
CA SER A 283 -9.95 5.81 24.38
C SER A 283 -11.26 5.29 23.81
N ASP A 284 -12.18 4.94 24.70
CA ASP A 284 -13.55 4.61 24.31
C ASP A 284 -14.21 5.84 23.64
N ILE A 285 -14.98 5.61 22.58
CA ILE A 285 -15.58 6.67 21.77
C ILE A 285 -17.09 6.66 22.02
N GLU A 286 -17.58 7.65 22.75
CA GLU A 286 -19.00 7.90 22.88
C GLU A 286 -19.48 8.77 21.70
N ILE A 287 -20.22 8.17 20.76
CA ILE A 287 -20.83 8.91 19.65
C ILE A 287 -22.25 9.29 20.06
N ARG A 288 -22.50 10.59 20.28
CA ARG A 288 -23.85 11.14 20.48
C ARG A 288 -24.31 11.82 19.20
N MET A 289 -25.31 11.24 18.54
CA MET A 289 -26.00 11.90 17.44
C MET A 289 -27.01 12.88 18.03
N ILE A 290 -26.81 14.17 17.76
CA ILE A 290 -27.72 15.24 18.21
C ILE A 290 -28.54 15.70 17.02
N GLU A 291 -29.87 15.66 17.15
CA GLU A 291 -30.78 16.17 16.14
C GLU A 291 -30.67 17.70 16.08
N ASN A 292 -30.39 18.24 14.89
CA ASN A 292 -30.35 19.68 14.69
C ASN A 292 -31.68 20.15 14.08
N SER A 293 -32.54 20.71 14.93
CA SER A 293 -33.86 21.22 14.56
C SER A 293 -33.84 22.43 13.60
N GLU A 294 -32.68 23.04 13.37
CA GLU A 294 -32.52 24.19 12.44
C GLU A 294 -32.25 23.77 10.99
N ILE A 295 -31.94 22.48 10.75
CA ILE A 295 -31.73 21.93 9.41
C ILE A 295 -33.08 21.43 8.88
N VAL A 296 -33.70 22.23 8.02
CA VAL A 296 -35.01 21.94 7.43
C VAL A 296 -34.84 21.23 6.06
N SER A 297 -35.78 20.36 5.70
CA SER A 297 -35.83 19.73 4.37
C SER A 297 -35.76 20.78 3.25
N GLY A 298 -34.80 20.63 2.33
CA GLY A 298 -34.58 21.55 1.21
C GLY A 298 -33.40 22.52 1.39
N THR A 299 -32.72 22.48 2.54
CA THR A 299 -31.51 23.27 2.78
C THR A 299 -30.33 22.66 2.00
N THR A 300 -29.56 23.47 1.27
CA THR A 300 -28.43 22.96 0.48
C THR A 300 -27.28 22.54 1.39
N TRP A 301 -26.43 21.64 0.90
CA TRP A 301 -25.28 21.15 1.68
C TRP A 301 -24.34 22.31 2.12
N GLN A 302 -24.18 23.33 1.29
CA GLN A 302 -23.42 24.55 1.62
C GLN A 302 -24.03 25.33 2.79
N GLN A 303 -25.35 25.54 2.78
CA GLN A 303 -26.06 26.23 3.87
C GLN A 303 -26.02 25.42 5.18
N ILE A 304 -26.10 24.09 5.08
CA ILE A 304 -25.94 23.19 6.24
C ILE A 304 -24.53 23.29 6.81
N TYR A 305 -23.51 23.33 5.95
CA TYR A 305 -22.12 23.43 6.37
C TYR A 305 -21.81 24.78 7.06
N GLU A 306 -22.27 25.89 6.49
CA GLU A 306 -22.11 27.23 7.09
C GLU A 306 -22.82 27.37 8.44
N ARG A 307 -23.99 26.74 8.62
CA ARG A 307 -24.78 26.83 9.86
C ARG A 307 -24.38 25.79 10.91
N GLY A 308 -23.96 24.61 10.48
CA GLY A 308 -23.82 23.43 11.34
C GLY A 308 -22.39 23.00 11.63
N VAL A 309 -21.39 23.46 10.85
CA VAL A 309 -19.98 23.18 11.12
C VAL A 309 -19.36 24.40 11.77
N VAL A 310 -19.29 24.36 13.10
CA VAL A 310 -18.65 25.38 13.93
C VAL A 310 -17.23 25.60 13.43
N GLN A 311 -16.87 26.86 13.14
CA GLN A 311 -15.47 27.27 13.19
C GLN A 311 -15.01 27.09 14.64
N CYS A 312 -14.46 25.93 14.96
CA CYS A 312 -13.66 25.77 16.18
C CYS A 312 -12.38 26.59 16.06
#